data_AF-A0A970Z6E3-F1
#
_entry.id   AF-A0A970Z6E3-F1
#
_cell.length_a   1.000
_cell.length_b   1.000
_cell.length_c   1.000
_cell.angle_alpha   90.00
_cell.angle_beta   90.00
_cell.angle_gamma   90.00
#
_symmetry.space_group_name_H-M   'P 1'
#
loop_
_entity.id
_entity.type
_entity.pdbx_description
1 polymer ?
#
loop_
_entity_poly.entity_id
_entity_poly.type
_entity_poly.pdbx_seq_one_letter_code
_entity_poly.pdbx_strand_id
1 'polypeptide(L)'
;MRTLVAEAVGTAALLPSWFTTVLGPMPPAEHTDRWMEVATELLAYRITYRIGDPVVALGPEPVGASRQRHDWWAELDRSLRELQR
;
A
#
# COMPACT_ATOMS: atom_id res chain seq x y z
N MET A 1 14.12 -12.47 -1.96
CA MET A 1 13.49 -11.13 -1.84
C MET A 1 12.37 -11.08 -0.81
N ARG A 2 11.46 -12.08 -0.73
CA ARG A 2 10.43 -12.20 0.34
C ARG A 2 10.97 -12.10 1.77
N THR A 3 12.14 -12.68 2.03
CA THR A 3 12.73 -12.75 3.39
C THR A 3 13.17 -11.39 3.93
N LEU A 4 13.69 -10.50 3.07
CA LEU A 4 14.19 -9.18 3.48
C LEU A 4 13.04 -8.24 3.88
N VAL A 5 11.88 -8.36 3.22
CA VAL A 5 10.67 -7.61 3.59
C VAL A 5 10.14 -8.11 4.94
N ALA A 6 10.12 -9.43 5.16
CA ALA A 6 9.71 -10.01 6.44
C ALA A 6 10.65 -9.63 7.61
N GLU A 7 11.98 -9.62 7.38
CA GLU A 7 12.95 -9.18 8.40
C GLU A 7 12.86 -7.67 8.68
N ALA A 8 12.66 -6.84 7.65
CA ALA A 8 12.49 -5.39 7.85
C ALA A 8 11.22 -5.07 8.64
N VAL A 9 10.13 -5.82 8.43
CA VAL A 9 8.90 -5.72 9.22
C VAL A 9 9.10 -6.24 10.65
N GLY A 10 9.89 -7.30 10.85
CA GLY A 10 10.15 -7.88 12.17
C GLY A 10 11.10 -7.07 13.06
N THR A 11 12.02 -6.30 12.48
CA THR A 11 13.07 -5.59 13.24
C THR A 11 12.69 -4.14 13.59
N ALA A 12 11.75 -3.53 12.85
CA ALA A 12 11.24 -2.19 13.07
C ALA A 12 9.73 -2.24 13.34
N ALA A 13 9.33 -2.92 14.43
CA ALA A 13 7.97 -3.36 14.76
C ALA A 13 6.91 -2.26 15.01
N LEU A 14 6.92 -1.20 14.22
CA LEU A 14 5.77 -0.33 13.98
C LEU A 14 5.73 -0.09 12.46
N LEU A 15 4.95 -0.90 11.76
CA LEU A 15 4.52 -0.56 10.41
C LEU A 15 4.02 0.90 10.42
N PRO A 16 4.35 1.72 9.41
CA PRO A 16 3.89 3.11 9.37
C PRO A 16 2.38 3.18 9.54
N SER A 17 1.88 4.21 10.23
CA SER A 17 0.45 4.36 10.53
C SER A 17 -0.42 4.31 9.29
N TRP A 18 0.05 4.86 8.15
CA TRP A 18 -0.68 4.78 6.89
C TRP A 18 -0.89 3.32 6.42
N PHE A 19 0.04 2.41 6.70
CA PHE A 19 -0.04 1.02 6.24
C PHE A 19 -1.12 0.28 7.04
N THR A 20 -1.03 0.35 8.37
CA THR A 20 -1.97 -0.34 9.25
C THR A 20 -3.37 0.27 9.22
N THR A 21 -3.49 1.57 8.94
CA THR A 21 -4.80 2.23 8.79
C THR A 21 -5.55 1.76 7.55
N VAL A 22 -4.85 1.59 6.42
CA VAL A 22 -5.52 1.32 5.15
C VAL A 22 -5.62 -0.17 4.85
N LEU A 23 -4.62 -0.97 5.23
CA LEU A 23 -4.59 -2.43 5.00
C LEU A 23 -4.94 -3.24 6.25
N GLY A 24 -4.94 -2.64 7.44
CA GLY A 24 -5.00 -3.37 8.70
C GLY A 24 -3.63 -3.91 9.14
N PRO A 25 -3.52 -4.40 10.39
CA PRO A 25 -2.25 -4.86 10.95
C PRO A 25 -1.83 -6.25 10.48
N MET A 26 -2.74 -7.04 9.90
CA MET A 26 -2.48 -8.41 9.44
C MET A 26 -3.40 -8.77 8.25
N PRO A 27 -2.96 -9.66 7.35
CA PRO A 27 -3.80 -10.16 6.27
C PRO A 27 -5.00 -10.95 6.82
N PRO A 28 -6.21 -10.76 6.26
CA PRO A 28 -7.35 -11.61 6.58
C PRO A 28 -7.14 -13.03 6.02
N ALA A 29 -7.61 -14.05 6.75
CA ALA A 29 -7.43 -15.46 6.40
C ALA A 29 -8.02 -15.83 5.02
N GLU A 30 -9.08 -15.14 4.63
CA GLU A 30 -9.87 -15.43 3.41
C GLU A 30 -9.27 -14.77 2.16
N HIS A 31 -8.49 -13.70 2.34
CA HIS A 31 -7.97 -12.85 1.25
C HIS A 31 -6.48 -12.55 1.40
N THR A 32 -5.71 -13.46 1.99
CA THR A 32 -4.28 -13.24 2.28
C THR A 32 -3.47 -12.91 1.03
N ASP A 33 -3.66 -13.65 -0.07
CA ASP A 33 -2.91 -13.42 -1.32
C ASP A 33 -3.24 -12.05 -1.91
N ARG A 34 -4.52 -11.69 -1.97
CA ARG A 34 -4.97 -10.39 -2.47
C ARG A 34 -4.44 -9.25 -1.60
N TRP A 35 -4.48 -9.42 -0.29
CA TRP A 35 -3.92 -8.45 0.66
C TRP A 35 -2.43 -8.23 0.42
N MET A 36 -1.66 -9.31 0.21
CA MET A 36 -0.22 -9.25 -0.07
C MET A 36 0.09 -8.57 -1.41
N GLU A 37 -0.72 -8.83 -2.43
CA GLU A 37 -0.61 -8.17 -3.74
C GLU A 37 -0.80 -6.66 -3.60
N VAL A 38 -1.91 -6.23 -3.00
CA VAL A 38 -2.21 -4.81 -2.82
C VAL A 38 -1.19 -4.12 -1.92
N ALA A 39 -0.72 -4.77 -0.86
CA ALA A 39 0.36 -4.26 -0.02
C ALA A 39 1.65 -4.03 -0.81
N THR A 40 2.00 -4.95 -1.70
CA THR A 40 3.19 -4.87 -2.54
C THR A 40 3.06 -3.75 -3.57
N GLU A 41 1.94 -3.67 -4.26
CA GLU A 41 1.69 -2.61 -5.24
C GLU A 41 1.64 -1.23 -4.61
N LEU A 42 1.04 -1.09 -3.43
CA LEU A 42 1.00 0.16 -2.67
C LEU A 42 2.42 0.62 -2.29
N LEU A 43 3.27 -0.29 -1.82
CA LEU A 43 4.68 0.01 -1.53
C LEU A 43 5.43 0.43 -2.80
N ALA A 44 5.23 -0.29 -3.91
CA ALA A 44 5.84 0.04 -5.20
C ALA A 44 5.41 1.42 -5.71
N TYR A 45 4.12 1.76 -5.60
CA TYR A 45 3.59 3.07 -5.96
C TYR A 45 4.22 4.19 -5.13
N ARG A 46 4.29 4.01 -3.81
CA ARG A 46 4.91 4.99 -2.90
C ARG A 46 6.39 5.21 -3.20
N ILE A 47 7.14 4.14 -3.49
CA ILE A 47 8.56 4.24 -3.89
C ILE A 47 8.69 4.97 -5.23
N THR A 48 7.87 4.58 -6.22
CA THR A 48 7.91 5.14 -7.59
C THR A 48 7.65 6.64 -7.60
N TYR A 49 6.67 7.11 -6.83
CA TYR A 49 6.27 8.51 -6.78
C TYR A 49 6.77 9.26 -5.54
N ARG A 50 7.70 8.66 -4.79
CA ARG A 50 8.35 9.22 -3.59
C ARG A 50 7.35 9.79 -2.59
N ILE A 51 6.30 9.04 -2.30
CA ILE A 51 5.27 9.44 -1.36
C ILE A 51 5.81 9.27 0.06
N GLY A 52 6.16 10.40 0.67
CA GLY A 52 6.66 10.48 2.04
C GLY A 52 5.58 10.77 3.09
N ASP A 53 4.32 10.92 2.69
CA ASP A 53 3.23 11.24 3.62
C ASP A 53 3.06 10.11 4.67
N PRO A 54 3.18 10.42 5.98
CA PRO A 54 3.11 9.41 7.03
C PRO A 54 1.68 8.93 7.34
N VAL A 55 0.65 9.62 6.84
CA VAL A 55 -0.77 9.35 7.12
C VAL A 55 -1.50 8.87 5.87
N VAL A 56 -1.26 9.51 4.73
CA VAL A 56 -1.97 9.21 3.48
C VAL A 56 -1.20 8.15 2.69
N ALA A 57 -1.74 6.93 2.64
CA ALA A 57 -1.09 5.77 2.03
C ALA A 57 -0.76 5.98 0.54
N LEU A 58 -1.72 6.44 -0.26
CA LEU A 58 -1.54 6.73 -1.69
C LEU A 58 -1.05 8.15 -1.98
N GLY A 59 -0.86 8.98 -0.95
CA GLY A 59 -0.75 10.43 -1.12
C GLY A 59 -2.03 11.06 -1.71
N PRO A 60 -2.01 12.36 -2.00
CA PRO A 60 -3.13 13.03 -2.64
C PRO A 60 -3.38 12.48 -4.05
N GLU A 61 -4.61 12.62 -4.54
CA GLU A 61 -4.93 12.31 -5.93
C GLU A 61 -3.96 13.08 -6.86
N PRO A 62 -3.34 12.40 -7.85
CA PRO A 62 -2.28 12.99 -8.65
C PRO A 62 -2.84 13.90 -9.77
N VAL A 63 -3.49 15.00 -9.38
CA VAL A 63 -4.06 16.00 -10.30
C VAL A 63 -2.94 16.59 -11.19
N GLY A 64 -3.15 16.56 -12.51
CA GLY A 64 -2.17 17.06 -13.49
C GLY A 64 -0.97 16.14 -13.72
N ALA A 65 -0.95 14.93 -13.14
CA ALA A 65 0.08 13.94 -13.44
C ALA A 65 -0.17 13.21 -14.77
N SER A 66 0.77 12.35 -15.16
CA SER A 66 0.59 11.49 -16.32
C SER A 66 -0.64 10.57 -16.15
N ARG A 67 -1.31 10.27 -17.26
CA ARG A 67 -2.42 9.29 -17.30
C ARG A 67 -2.05 7.98 -16.59
N GLN A 68 -0.82 7.48 -16.82
CA GLN A 68 -0.32 6.27 -16.17
C GLN A 68 -0.34 6.36 -14.64
N ARG A 69 0.08 7.50 -14.05
CA ARG A 69 0.06 7.68 -12.59
C ARG A 69 -1.37 7.74 -12.05
N HIS A 70 -2.26 8.39 -12.79
CA HIS A 70 -3.68 8.52 -12.42
C HIS A 70 -4.38 7.16 -12.46
N ASP A 71 -4.20 6.41 -13.56
CA ASP A 71 -4.78 5.07 -13.72
C ASP A 71 -4.29 4.12 -12.63
N TRP A 72 -2.98 4.12 -12.30
CA TRP A 72 -2.44 3.29 -11.22
C TRP A 72 -2.95 3.72 -9.83
N TRP A 73 -3.05 5.03 -9.58
CA TRP A 73 -3.63 5.53 -8.33
C TRP A 73 -5.08 5.08 -8.16
N ALA A 74 -5.89 5.17 -9.22
CA ALA A 74 -7.30 4.78 -9.20
C ALA A 74 -7.46 3.27 -8.99
N GLU A 75 -6.59 2.45 -9.58
CA GLU A 75 -6.60 1.00 -9.39
C GLU A 75 -6.33 0.60 -7.94
N LEU A 76 -5.32 1.24 -7.33
CA LEU A 76 -4.98 1.00 -5.94
C LEU A 76 -6.07 1.50 -5.00
N ASP A 77 -6.63 2.69 -5.21
CA ASP A 77 -7.75 3.20 -4.39
C ASP A 77 -8.94 2.23 -4.42
N ARG A 78 -9.28 1.71 -5.60
CA ARG A 78 -10.32 0.69 -5.77
C ARG A 78 -9.99 -0.60 -5.01
N SER A 79 -8.78 -1.13 -5.20
CA SER A 79 -8.36 -2.37 -4.56
C SER A 79 -8.33 -2.27 -3.03
N LEU A 80 -7.92 -1.13 -2.48
CA LEU A 80 -7.93 -0.87 -1.04
C LEU A 80 -9.36 -0.82 -0.49
N ARG A 81 -10.30 -0.19 -1.21
CA ARG A 81 -11.73 -0.19 -0.82
C ARG A 81 -12.34 -1.58 -0.84
N GLU A 82 -11.94 -2.42 -1.80
CA GLU A 82 -12.43 -3.79 -1.90
C GLU A 82 -11.92 -4.68 -0.76
N LEU A 83 -10.70 -4.45 -0.27
CA LEU A 83 -10.16 -5.15 0.91
C LEU A 83 -10.78 -4.72 2.24
N GLN A 84 -11.43 -3.56 2.28
CA GLN A 84 -12.07 -3.01 3.49
C GLN A 84 -13.56 -3.38 3.61
N ARG A 85 -14.14 -4.03 2.60
CA ARG A 85 -15.52 -4.54 2.63
C ARG A 85 -15.59 -5.91 3.27
#